data_AF-Q1PZU9-F1
#
_entry.id   AF-Q1PZU9-F1
#
_cell.length_a   1.000
_cell.length_b   1.000
_cell.length_c   1.000
_cell.angle_alpha   90.00
_cell.angle_beta   90.00
_cell.angle_gamma   90.00
#
_symmetry.space_group_name_H-M   'P 1'
#
loop_
_entity.id
_entity.type
_entity.pdbx_description
1 polymer ?
#
loop_
_entity_poly.entity_id
_entity_poly.type
_entity_poly.pdbx_seq_one_letter_code
_entity_poly.pdbx_strand_id
1 'polypeptide(L)'
;MLQCPSCKLMSPDDAESCECGYRFPPSENRKYFLNPENKGKKSTQTIWIVVLLAIISILVIGWVIFSYVSIEKKYGSIFNQGDKRNKKLEGIIKLSANQKEQYVTLDGYDAGTNPPITIHNINLWNDYKNRSKGISVTAKHGDRVKLIRREGNGVLVETLNGKRGWVTYYLIKELK
;
A
#
# COMPACT_ATOMS: atom_id res chain seq x y z
N MET A 1 24.86 13.96 78.41
CA MET A 1 23.39 13.94 78.46
C MET A 1 22.90 15.29 78.95
N LEU A 2 21.89 15.86 78.29
CA LEU A 2 21.32 17.16 78.66
C LEU A 2 20.08 16.95 79.53
N GLN A 3 20.00 17.62 80.69
CA GLN A 3 18.80 17.62 81.51
C GLN A 3 17.92 18.82 81.13
N CYS A 4 16.67 18.56 80.77
CA CYS A 4 15.73 19.63 80.44
C CYS A 4 15.43 20.48 81.68
N PRO A 5 15.62 21.82 81.64
CA PRO A 5 15.35 22.67 82.81
C PRO A 5 13.86 22.73 83.17
N SER A 6 12.97 22.51 82.18
CA SER A 6 11.52 22.61 82.40
C SER A 6 10.93 21.35 83.04
N CYS A 7 11.29 20.16 82.56
CA CYS A 7 10.66 18.90 83.00
C CYS A 7 11.63 17.92 83.71
N LYS A 8 12.91 18.29 83.85
CA LYS A 8 13.97 17.50 84.51
C LYS A 8 14.26 16.12 83.88
N LEU A 9 13.66 15.79 82.74
CA LEU A 9 13.97 14.57 81.97
C LEU A 9 15.37 14.67 81.36
N MET A 10 16.07 13.54 81.33
CA MET A 10 17.35 13.42 80.62
C MET A 10 17.09 13.11 79.15
N SER A 11 17.71 13.86 78.26
CA SER A 11 17.63 13.66 76.82
C SER A 11 19.02 13.36 76.24
N PRO A 12 19.10 12.66 75.09
CA PRO A 12 20.34 12.51 74.33
C PRO A 12 20.99 13.87 74.03
N ASP A 13 22.32 13.90 73.92
CA ASP A 13 23.11 15.13 73.77
C ASP A 13 22.86 15.90 72.46
N ASP A 14 22.18 15.27 71.50
CA ASP A 14 21.86 15.81 70.18
C ASP A 14 20.38 16.22 70.00
N ALA A 15 19.54 16.07 71.04
CA ALA A 15 18.12 16.42 70.96
C ALA A 15 17.91 17.94 70.76
N GLU A 16 17.18 18.33 69.71
CA GLU A 16 16.86 19.73 69.43
C GLU A 16 15.68 20.26 70.27
N SER A 17 14.79 19.36 70.69
CA SER A 17 13.62 19.67 71.50
C SER A 17 13.27 18.54 72.45
N CYS A 18 12.77 18.88 73.63
CA CYS A 18 12.20 17.94 74.58
C CYS A 18 10.70 17.73 74.29
N GLU A 19 10.12 16.57 74.65
CA GLU A 19 8.69 16.28 74.50
C GLU A 19 7.77 17.29 75.21
N CYS A 20 8.26 17.95 76.27
CA CYS A 20 7.53 19.03 76.94
C CYS A 20 7.43 20.34 76.11
N GLY A 21 7.98 20.38 74.89
CA GLY A 21 7.97 21.54 74.01
C GLY A 21 9.13 22.51 74.22
N TYR A 22 10.02 22.25 75.19
CA TYR A 22 11.21 23.08 75.42
C TYR A 22 12.25 22.83 74.31
N ARG A 23 12.62 23.88 73.56
CA ARG A 23 13.74 23.84 72.60
C ARG A 23 15.04 24.20 73.29
N PHE A 24 16.06 23.37 73.11
CA PHE A 24 17.39 23.67 73.61
C PHE A 24 18.02 24.78 72.76
N PRO A 25 18.67 25.80 73.36
CA PRO A 25 19.38 26.79 72.58
C PRO A 25 20.45 26.09 71.73
N PRO A 26 20.61 26.46 70.44
CA PRO A 26 21.63 25.86 69.60
C PRO A 26 22.97 26.04 70.30
N SER A 27 23.63 24.94 70.66
CA SER A 27 24.91 25.01 71.34
C SER A 27 25.90 25.76 70.44
N GLU A 28 26.35 26.92 70.91
CA GLU A 28 27.22 27.88 70.22
C GLU A 28 28.59 27.28 69.84
N ASN A 29 28.83 26.01 70.20
CA ASN A 29 30.00 25.21 69.91
C ASN A 29 29.71 23.93 69.09
N ARG A 30 28.66 23.88 68.26
CA ARG A 30 28.72 23.03 67.06
C ARG A 30 29.70 23.66 66.07
N LYS A 31 30.99 23.64 66.43
CA LYS A 31 32.07 23.80 65.48
C LYS A 31 31.76 22.85 64.35
N TYR A 32 31.49 23.44 63.19
CA TYR A 32 31.54 22.78 61.91
C TYR A 32 32.83 21.97 61.86
N PHE A 33 32.77 20.69 62.22
CA PHE A 33 33.67 19.68 61.69
C PHE A 33 33.29 19.51 60.21
N LEU A 34 33.38 20.61 59.44
CA LEU A 34 33.71 20.54 58.04
C LEU A 34 35.15 20.05 58.04
N ASN A 35 35.28 18.73 58.06
CA ASN A 35 36.51 18.03 57.78
C ASN A 35 37.09 18.60 56.46
N PRO A 36 38.20 19.37 56.48
CA PRO A 36 38.75 19.98 55.27
C PRO A 36 39.40 18.94 54.34
N GLU A 37 39.41 17.65 54.69
CA GLU A 37 39.91 16.58 53.82
C GLU A 37 38.94 16.14 52.71
N ASN A 38 37.67 16.55 52.75
CA ASN A 38 36.79 16.43 51.60
C ASN A 38 36.78 17.73 50.78
N LYS A 39 37.96 18.18 50.35
CA LYS A 39 38.07 18.97 49.12
C LYS A 39 37.49 18.10 48.03
N GLY A 40 36.23 18.36 47.69
CA GLY A 40 35.47 17.62 46.70
C GLY A 40 36.34 17.35 45.49
N LYS A 41 36.76 16.09 45.34
CA LYS A 41 36.94 15.47 44.04
C LYS A 41 35.63 15.77 43.34
N LYS A 42 35.59 16.84 42.53
CA LYS A 42 34.47 17.11 41.62
C LYS A 42 34.33 15.80 40.88
N SER A 43 33.27 15.07 41.25
CA SER A 43 33.18 13.65 40.96
C SER A 43 33.30 13.53 39.46
N THR A 44 34.38 12.91 38.97
CA THR A 44 34.54 12.60 37.55
C THR A 44 33.29 11.91 37.02
N GLN A 45 32.56 11.21 37.90
CA GLN A 45 31.25 10.62 37.67
C GLN A 45 30.18 11.61 37.19
N THR A 46 30.08 12.83 37.72
CA THR A 46 29.07 13.82 37.25
C THR A 46 29.40 14.32 35.84
N ILE A 47 30.68 14.45 35.50
CA ILE A 47 31.11 14.83 34.14
C ILE A 47 30.75 13.70 33.16
N TRP A 48 31.01 12.44 33.52
CA TRP A 48 30.65 11.29 32.68
C TRP A 48 29.14 11.16 32.46
N ILE A 49 28.31 11.47 33.46
CA ILE A 49 26.84 11.44 33.31
C ILE A 49 26.38 12.47 32.27
N VAL A 50 26.90 13.70 32.31
CA VAL A 50 26.52 14.75 31.34
C VAL A 50 26.98 14.38 29.92
N VAL A 51 28.19 13.83 29.78
CA VAL A 51 28.69 13.35 28.48
C VAL A 51 27.82 12.21 27.93
N LEU A 52 27.43 11.26 28.79
CA LEU A 52 26.60 10.13 28.39
C LEU A 52 25.19 10.57 27.95
N LEU A 53 24.60 11.55 28.65
CA LEU A 53 23.31 12.15 28.25
C LEU A 53 23.39 12.88 26.90
N ALA A 54 24.49 13.59 26.64
CA ALA A 54 24.71 14.26 25.36
C ALA A 54 24.84 13.27 24.19
N ILE A 55 25.52 12.14 24.40
CA ILE A 55 25.66 11.08 23.39
C ILE A 55 24.30 10.44 23.07
N ILE A 56 23.50 10.14 24.10
CA ILE A 56 22.15 9.57 23.90
C ILE A 56 21.26 10.55 23.12
N SER A 57 21.32 11.84 23.43
CA SER A 57 20.59 12.88 22.69
C SER A 57 20.93 12.87 21.19
N ILE A 58 22.21 12.79 20.83
CA ILE A 58 22.66 12.76 19.44
C ILE A 58 22.17 11.49 18.72
N LEU A 59 22.21 10.34 19.40
CA LEU A 59 21.73 9.08 18.83
C LEU A 59 20.22 9.09 18.56
N VAL A 60 19.42 9.65 19.47
CA VAL A 60 17.96 9.76 19.29
C VAL A 60 17.63 10.68 18.11
N ILE A 61 18.28 11.84 18.01
CA ILE A 61 18.08 12.77 16.89
C ILE A 61 18.48 12.11 15.57
N GLY A 62 19.64 11.43 15.53
CA GLY A 62 20.09 10.69 14.35
C GLY A 62 19.10 9.60 13.92
N TRP A 63 18.51 8.88 14.88
CA TRP A 63 17.52 7.83 14.61
C TRP A 63 16.21 8.38 14.06
N VAL A 64 15.74 9.53 14.56
CA VAL A 64 14.55 10.21 14.04
C VAL A 64 14.77 10.67 12.60
N ILE A 65 15.90 11.32 12.31
CA ILE A 65 16.24 11.78 10.95
C ILE A 65 16.34 10.59 9.99
N PHE A 66 17.03 9.52 10.40
CA PHE A 66 17.16 8.31 9.58
C PHE A 66 15.80 7.65 9.29
N SER A 67 14.92 7.59 10.29
CA SER A 67 13.57 7.05 10.13
C SER A 67 12.74 7.90 9.15
N TYR A 68 12.85 9.22 9.21
CA TYR A 68 12.15 10.13 8.31
C TYR A 68 12.59 9.93 6.84
N VAL A 69 13.91 9.84 6.59
CA VAL A 69 14.45 9.62 5.24
C VAL A 69 14.08 8.25 4.68
N SER A 70 14.00 7.21 5.52
CA SER A 70 13.65 5.86 5.10
C SER A 70 12.16 5.75 4.69
N ILE A 71 11.28 6.54 5.33
CA ILE A 71 9.86 6.62 5.01
C ILE A 71 9.66 7.22 3.61
N GLU A 72 10.30 8.34 3.25
CA GLU A 72 10.10 8.97 1.93
C GLU A 72 10.43 8.04 0.76
N LYS A 73 11.50 7.25 0.86
CA LYS A 73 11.88 6.29 -0.18
C LYS A 73 10.83 5.21 -0.41
N LYS A 74 10.12 4.79 0.64
CA LYS A 74 9.13 3.71 0.56
C LYS A 74 7.77 4.19 0.03
N TYR A 75 7.40 5.45 0.27
CA TYR A 75 6.14 6.03 -0.23
C TYR A 75 6.26 6.58 -1.66
N GLY A 76 7.44 7.04 -2.09
CA GLY A 76 7.66 7.55 -3.46
C GLY A 76 7.53 6.49 -4.57
N SER A 77 7.77 5.21 -4.27
CA SER A 77 7.65 4.14 -5.27
C SER A 77 6.20 3.73 -5.56
N ILE A 78 5.29 3.91 -4.61
CA ILE A 78 3.88 3.51 -4.74
C ILE A 78 3.12 4.47 -5.68
N PHE A 79 3.44 5.77 -5.65
CA PHE A 79 2.79 6.78 -6.49
C PHE A 79 3.12 6.63 -7.98
N ASN A 80 4.36 6.26 -8.31
CA ASN A 80 4.79 6.09 -9.71
C ASN A 80 4.15 4.89 -10.42
N GLN A 81 3.60 3.91 -9.68
CA GLN A 81 2.93 2.74 -10.25
C GLN A 81 1.43 2.96 -10.53
N GLY A 82 0.84 4.04 -9.99
CA GLY A 82 -0.52 4.47 -10.29
C GLY A 82 -0.65 5.14 -11.66
N ASP A 83 0.23 6.10 -11.97
CA ASP A 83 0.18 6.89 -13.22
C ASP A 83 0.38 6.03 -14.48
N LYS A 84 1.28 5.04 -14.43
CA LYS A 84 1.53 4.13 -15.56
C LYS A 84 0.32 3.25 -15.92
N ARG A 85 -0.54 2.93 -14.94
CA ARG A 85 -1.75 2.12 -15.20
C ARG A 85 -2.85 2.95 -15.85
N ASN A 86 -3.05 4.18 -15.39
CA ASN A 86 -4.08 5.07 -15.93
C ASN A 86 -3.81 5.46 -17.39
N LYS A 87 -2.57 5.79 -17.75
CA LYS A 87 -2.20 6.07 -19.16
C LYS A 87 -2.42 4.87 -20.09
N LYS A 88 -2.21 3.64 -19.60
CA LYS A 88 -2.47 2.41 -20.37
C LYS A 88 -3.96 2.17 -20.57
N LEU A 89 -4.79 2.45 -19.56
CA LEU A 89 -6.25 2.33 -19.64
C LEU A 89 -6.86 3.37 -20.59
N GLU A 90 -6.41 4.62 -20.53
CA GLU A 90 -6.89 5.67 -21.45
C GLU A 90 -6.58 5.35 -22.93
N GLY A 91 -5.43 4.73 -23.21
CA GLY A 91 -5.10 4.24 -24.55
C GLY A 91 -6.06 3.16 -25.06
N ILE A 92 -6.43 2.21 -24.20
CA ILE A 92 -7.38 1.13 -24.55
C ILE A 92 -8.79 1.68 -24.78
N ILE A 93 -9.24 2.64 -23.96
CA ILE A 93 -10.55 3.26 -24.11
C ILE A 93 -10.63 4.07 -25.41
N LYS A 94 -9.59 4.82 -25.78
CA LYS A 94 -9.54 5.56 -27.05
C LYS A 94 -9.52 4.63 -28.27
N LEU A 95 -8.85 3.48 -28.19
CA LEU A 95 -8.87 2.45 -29.24
C LEU A 95 -10.26 1.79 -29.37
N SER A 96 -10.92 1.53 -28.25
CA SER A 96 -12.28 0.97 -28.24
C SER A 96 -13.35 1.96 -28.72
N ALA A 97 -13.19 3.26 -28.46
CA ALA A 97 -14.16 4.29 -28.82
C ALA A 97 -14.15 4.65 -30.31
N ASN A 98 -13.05 4.37 -31.02
CA ASN A 98 -12.93 4.64 -32.46
C ASN A 98 -13.22 3.41 -33.33
N GLN A 99 -13.56 2.27 -32.74
CA GLN A 99 -13.97 1.11 -33.52
C GLN A 99 -15.43 1.29 -33.93
N LYS A 100 -15.64 2.02 -35.03
CA LYS A 100 -16.95 2.20 -35.67
C LYS A 100 -17.61 0.84 -35.83
N GLU A 101 -18.82 0.68 -35.28
CA GLU A 101 -19.55 -0.57 -35.35
C GLU A 101 -19.78 -0.94 -36.82
N GLN A 102 -19.10 -2.00 -37.27
CA GLN A 102 -19.21 -2.47 -38.64
C GLN A 102 -20.17 -3.65 -38.69
N TYR A 103 -21.28 -3.47 -39.39
CA TYR A 103 -22.22 -4.55 -39.69
C TYR A 103 -21.88 -5.17 -41.04
N VAL A 104 -21.83 -6.49 -41.07
CA VAL A 104 -21.54 -7.31 -42.25
C VAL A 104 -22.66 -8.32 -42.47
N THR A 105 -22.66 -8.97 -43.62
CA THR A 105 -23.73 -9.85 -44.08
C THR A 105 -23.19 -11.25 -44.27
N LEU A 106 -23.80 -12.23 -43.61
CA LEU A 106 -23.44 -13.63 -43.79
C LEU A 106 -23.87 -14.11 -45.17
N ASP A 107 -22.94 -14.72 -45.91
CA ASP A 107 -23.13 -15.15 -47.28
C ASP A 107 -22.63 -16.58 -47.50
N GLY A 108 -23.55 -17.52 -47.31
CA GLY A 108 -23.36 -18.94 -47.59
C GLY A 108 -23.34 -19.35 -49.06
N TYR A 109 -23.33 -18.42 -50.02
CA TYR A 109 -23.20 -18.76 -51.44
C TYR A 109 -21.79 -19.25 -51.78
N ASP A 110 -21.69 -20.46 -52.31
CA ASP A 110 -20.44 -21.06 -52.79
C ASP A 110 -20.52 -21.27 -54.31
N ALA A 111 -19.81 -20.41 -55.04
CA ALA A 111 -19.71 -20.47 -56.50
C ALA A 111 -18.71 -21.52 -56.98
N GLY A 112 -17.90 -22.10 -56.10
CA GLY A 112 -16.88 -23.09 -56.45
C GLY A 112 -17.45 -24.47 -56.74
N THR A 113 -18.71 -24.72 -56.38
CA THR A 113 -19.40 -25.98 -56.69
C THR A 113 -20.12 -25.88 -58.04
N ASN A 114 -20.23 -27.00 -58.75
CA ASN A 114 -21.04 -27.11 -59.96
C ASN A 114 -22.12 -28.20 -59.77
N PRO A 115 -23.39 -27.84 -59.60
CA PRO A 115 -23.94 -26.48 -59.63
C PRO A 115 -23.56 -25.66 -58.37
N PRO A 116 -23.62 -24.31 -58.43
CA PRO A 116 -23.43 -23.46 -57.26
C PRO A 116 -24.42 -23.80 -56.14
N ILE A 117 -23.94 -23.86 -54.89
CA ILE A 117 -24.78 -24.16 -53.73
C ILE A 117 -24.93 -22.95 -52.81
N THR A 118 -26.06 -22.88 -52.10
CA THR A 118 -26.28 -21.88 -51.05
C THR A 118 -26.46 -22.58 -49.71
N ILE A 119 -25.55 -22.33 -48.78
CA ILE A 119 -25.65 -22.81 -47.41
C ILE A 119 -26.60 -21.90 -46.65
N HIS A 120 -27.85 -22.35 -46.46
CA HIS A 120 -28.87 -21.56 -45.77
C HIS A 120 -28.59 -21.37 -44.28
N ASN A 121 -27.98 -22.36 -43.62
CA ASN A 121 -27.70 -22.38 -42.20
C ASN A 121 -26.19 -22.38 -41.95
N ILE A 122 -25.67 -21.27 -41.41
CA ILE A 122 -24.25 -21.03 -41.16
C ILE A 122 -23.98 -21.16 -39.67
N ASN A 123 -23.11 -22.10 -39.31
CA ASN A 123 -22.73 -22.32 -37.93
C ASN A 123 -21.70 -21.28 -37.47
N LEU A 124 -21.99 -20.61 -36.36
CA LEU A 124 -21.04 -19.77 -35.62
C LEU A 124 -20.46 -20.60 -34.48
N TRP A 125 -19.16 -20.85 -34.53
CA TRP A 125 -18.46 -21.75 -33.60
C TRP A 125 -18.08 -21.06 -32.30
N ASN A 126 -18.04 -21.82 -31.19
CA ASN A 126 -17.52 -21.30 -29.91
C ASN A 126 -16.03 -20.94 -30.00
N ASP A 127 -15.27 -21.69 -30.80
CA ASP A 127 -13.84 -21.52 -31.01
C ASP A 127 -13.50 -21.85 -32.46
N TYR A 128 -12.87 -20.91 -33.16
CA TYR A 128 -12.52 -21.08 -34.58
C TYR A 128 -11.48 -22.18 -34.80
N LYS A 129 -10.50 -22.30 -33.90
CA LYS A 129 -9.38 -23.26 -34.01
C LYS A 129 -9.78 -24.64 -33.53
N ASN A 130 -10.69 -24.71 -32.56
CA ASN A 130 -11.19 -25.97 -32.02
C ASN A 130 -12.71 -26.10 -32.14
N ARG A 131 -13.16 -26.57 -33.31
CA ARG A 131 -14.60 -26.75 -33.61
C ARG A 131 -15.29 -27.81 -32.77
N SER A 132 -14.56 -28.71 -32.08
CA SER A 132 -15.17 -29.71 -31.19
C SER A 132 -15.77 -29.10 -29.92
N LYS A 133 -15.44 -27.84 -29.59
CA LYS A 133 -16.12 -27.06 -28.54
C LYS A 133 -17.58 -26.71 -28.89
N GLY A 134 -18.04 -27.07 -30.07
CA GLY A 134 -19.43 -26.95 -30.48
C GLY A 134 -19.81 -25.62 -31.11
N ILE A 135 -21.07 -25.56 -31.49
CA ILE A 135 -21.71 -24.42 -32.16
C ILE A 135 -22.30 -23.51 -31.09
N SER A 136 -22.00 -22.20 -31.18
CA SER A 136 -22.59 -21.17 -30.32
C SER A 136 -24.02 -20.84 -30.75
N VAL A 137 -24.19 -20.61 -32.05
CA VAL A 137 -25.48 -20.30 -32.69
C VAL A 137 -25.40 -20.58 -34.18
N THR A 138 -26.52 -20.92 -34.79
CA THR A 138 -26.66 -21.01 -36.24
C THR A 138 -27.40 -19.78 -36.74
N ALA A 139 -26.81 -19.09 -37.72
CA ALA A 139 -27.38 -17.93 -38.39
C ALA A 139 -27.74 -18.28 -39.83
N LYS A 140 -28.58 -17.48 -40.48
CA LYS A 140 -29.03 -17.73 -41.85
C LYS A 140 -28.18 -16.96 -42.87
N HIS A 141 -28.08 -17.50 -44.08
CA HIS A 141 -27.61 -16.71 -45.23
C HIS A 141 -28.46 -15.44 -45.36
N GLY A 142 -27.79 -14.30 -45.54
CA GLY A 142 -28.40 -12.98 -45.60
C GLY A 142 -28.49 -12.26 -44.25
N ASP A 143 -28.24 -12.95 -43.13
CA ASP A 143 -28.32 -12.30 -41.81
C ASP A 143 -27.25 -11.22 -41.65
N ARG A 144 -27.67 -10.08 -41.08
CA ARG A 144 -26.79 -9.01 -40.64
C ARG A 144 -26.18 -9.35 -39.28
N VAL A 145 -24.87 -9.26 -39.17
CA VAL A 145 -24.11 -9.49 -37.94
C VAL A 145 -23.11 -8.37 -37.71
N LYS A 146 -22.81 -8.07 -36.45
CA LYS A 146 -21.78 -7.11 -36.09
C LYS A 146 -20.42 -7.78 -36.14
N LEU A 147 -19.48 -7.20 -36.89
CA LEU A 147 -18.10 -7.64 -36.94
C LEU A 147 -17.39 -7.16 -35.66
N ILE A 148 -16.90 -8.10 -34.86
CA ILE A 148 -16.19 -7.79 -33.61
C ILE A 148 -14.69 -7.72 -33.88
N ARG A 149 -14.14 -8.77 -34.50
CA ARG A 149 -12.72 -8.83 -34.89
C ARG A 149 -12.46 -9.97 -35.88
N ARG A 150 -11.32 -9.90 -36.55
CA ARG A 150 -10.81 -10.95 -37.44
C ARG A 150 -9.47 -11.46 -36.92
N GLU A 151 -9.31 -12.79 -36.95
CA GLU A 151 -8.08 -13.49 -36.61
C GLU A 151 -7.77 -14.52 -37.71
N GLY A 152 -6.90 -14.15 -38.64
CA GLY A 152 -6.59 -14.97 -39.82
C GLY A 152 -7.82 -15.21 -40.70
N ASN A 153 -8.20 -16.49 -40.85
CA ASN A 153 -9.38 -16.91 -41.60
C ASN A 153 -10.68 -16.85 -40.77
N GLY A 154 -10.57 -16.73 -39.45
CA GLY A 154 -11.73 -16.66 -38.55
C GLY A 154 -12.17 -15.23 -38.33
N VAL A 155 -13.48 -15.01 -38.30
CA VAL A 155 -14.11 -13.74 -37.96
C VAL A 155 -15.07 -13.98 -36.80
N LEU A 156 -14.85 -13.25 -35.70
CA LEU A 156 -15.76 -13.22 -34.58
C LEU A 156 -16.85 -12.20 -34.88
N VAL A 157 -18.09 -12.68 -34.89
CA VAL A 157 -19.27 -11.86 -35.15
C VAL A 157 -20.26 -11.97 -34.00
N GLU A 158 -21.12 -10.97 -33.88
CA GLU A 158 -22.24 -10.92 -32.94
C GLU A 158 -23.55 -10.79 -33.71
N THR A 159 -24.50 -11.67 -33.44
CA THR A 159 -25.84 -11.61 -34.05
C THR A 159 -26.65 -10.48 -33.42
N LEU A 160 -27.76 -10.09 -34.07
CA LEU A 160 -28.68 -9.08 -33.52
C LEU A 160 -29.26 -9.46 -32.14
N ASN A 161 -29.27 -10.75 -31.82
CA ASN A 161 -29.71 -11.27 -30.52
C ASN A 161 -28.58 -11.28 -29.46
N GLY A 162 -27.44 -10.67 -29.74
CA GLY A 162 -26.28 -10.58 -28.84
C GLY A 162 -25.45 -11.86 -28.70
N LYS A 163 -25.77 -12.92 -29.46
CA LYS A 163 -24.98 -14.16 -29.43
C LYS A 163 -23.73 -14.01 -30.29
N ARG A 164 -22.59 -14.46 -29.76
CA ARG A 164 -21.29 -14.37 -30.45
C ARG A 164 -20.82 -15.73 -30.91
N GLY A 165 -20.16 -15.76 -32.05
CA GLY A 165 -19.45 -16.95 -32.51
C GLY A 165 -18.56 -16.68 -33.71
N TRP A 166 -17.72 -17.66 -34.01
CA TRP A 166 -16.72 -17.58 -35.05
C TRP A 166 -17.23 -18.17 -36.36
N VAL A 167 -16.99 -17.45 -37.45
CA VAL A 167 -17.29 -17.89 -38.82
C VAL A 167 -16.05 -17.73 -39.69
N THR A 168 -15.95 -18.49 -40.77
CA THR A 168 -14.86 -18.27 -41.73
C THR A 168 -15.15 -17.02 -42.58
N TYR A 169 -14.12 -16.22 -42.88
CA TYR A 169 -14.27 -14.95 -43.59
C TYR A 169 -14.95 -15.06 -44.97
N TYR A 170 -14.75 -16.16 -45.71
CA TYR A 170 -15.39 -16.37 -47.01
C TYR A 170 -16.90 -16.61 -46.89
N LEU A 171 -17.48 -16.71 -45.69
CA LEU A 171 -18.93 -16.74 -45.49
C LEU A 171 -19.48 -15.36 -45.12
N ILE A 172 -18.72 -14.29 -45.38
CA ILE A 172 -19.12 -12.89 -45.16
C ILE A 172 -18.97 -12.15 -46.48
N LYS A 173 -20.08 -11.57 -46.97
CA LYS A 173 -20.15 -10.92 -48.28
C LYS A 173 -19.11 -9.83 -48.47
N GLU A 174 -18.93 -8.99 -47.45
CA GLU A 174 -18.04 -7.82 -47.49
C GLU A 174 -16.55 -8.17 -47.31
N LEU A 175 -16.22 -9.45 -47.07
CA LEU A 175 -14.84 -9.93 -46.87
C LEU A 175 -14.38 -10.94 -47.92
N LYS A 176 -15.26 -11.29 -48.87
CA LYS A 176 -14.93 -12.14 -50.03
C LYS A 176 -14.07 -11.38 -51.04
#